data_AF-A0A2D0K5J3-F1
#
_entry.id   AF-A0A2D0K5J3-F1
#
_cell.length_a   1.000
_cell.length_b   1.000
_cell.length_c   1.000
_cell.angle_alpha   90.00
_cell.angle_beta   90.00
_cell.angle_gamma   90.00
#
_symmetry.space_group_name_H-M   'P 1'
#
loop_
_entity.id
_entity.type
_entity.pdbx_description
1 polymer ?
#
loop_
_entity_poly.entity_id
_entity_poly.type
_entity_poly.pdbx_seq_one_letter_code
_entity_poly.pdbx_strand_id
1 'polypeptide(L)'
;MAAFQSSLPTIKKLKQADFGPGKAKYKYASLDDISEQIKPFLQQFGLSYRFEQEMEGGVITVKCIVSHKSGHQEICEMMSTPDQSGGKNNIQQSASAITYLRRYTLTGALGIATADEDIDGRLENTASLNGISAKTMKRIDSMLIEMNKTWDDDLLPLCSKIFKRDVTSPYDLSESEANKAEDFLSKKVKSNGQ
;
A
#
# COMPACT_ATOMS: atom_id res chain seq x y z
N MET A 1 9.57 16.16 23.63
CA MET A 1 8.88 15.07 22.91
C MET A 1 7.91 14.29 23.78
N ALA A 2 8.33 13.69 24.91
CA ALA A 2 7.42 12.88 25.75
C ALA A 2 6.11 13.58 26.18
N ALA A 3 6.18 14.80 26.73
CA ALA A 3 4.99 15.54 27.16
C ALA A 3 4.03 15.89 26.00
N PHE A 4 4.58 16.14 24.79
CA PHE A 4 3.77 16.36 23.59
C PHE A 4 3.01 15.08 23.21
N GLN A 5 3.71 13.95 23.13
CA GLN A 5 3.12 12.66 22.74
C GLN A 5 2.03 12.21 23.71
N SER A 6 2.25 12.35 25.02
CA SER A 6 1.24 11.99 26.02
C SER A 6 0.00 12.90 26.01
N SER A 7 0.13 14.12 25.47
CA SER A 7 -0.99 15.09 25.41
C SER A 7 -1.75 15.03 24.08
N LEU A 8 -1.21 14.32 23.08
CA LEU A 8 -1.81 14.26 21.76
C LEU A 8 -3.04 13.33 21.77
N PRO A 9 -4.22 13.80 21.31
CA PRO A 9 -5.37 12.91 21.13
C PRO A 9 -5.15 11.98 19.94
N THR A 10 -5.95 10.92 19.87
CA THR A 10 -6.02 10.07 18.68
C THR A 10 -6.39 10.90 17.45
N ILE A 11 -5.54 10.85 16.42
CA ILE A 11 -5.77 11.56 15.16
C ILE A 11 -6.93 10.94 14.40
N LYS A 12 -7.94 11.75 14.08
CA LYS A 12 -9.14 11.33 13.35
C LYS A 12 -8.84 11.23 11.84
N LYS A 13 -9.42 10.21 11.21
CA LYS A 13 -9.40 10.02 9.75
C LYS A 13 -10.60 10.72 9.11
N LEU A 14 -10.36 11.86 8.46
CA LEU A 14 -11.43 12.69 7.89
C LEU A 14 -11.63 12.47 6.39
N LYS A 15 -10.59 12.02 5.67
CA LYS A 15 -10.69 11.74 4.24
C LYS A 15 -10.99 10.28 3.96
N GLN A 16 -11.68 10.05 2.84
CA GLN A 16 -12.01 8.73 2.32
C GLN A 16 -11.57 8.65 0.86
N ALA A 17 -10.89 7.57 0.50
CA ALA A 17 -10.61 7.22 -0.89
C ALA A 17 -11.64 6.19 -1.38
N ASP A 18 -12.22 6.43 -2.55
CA ASP A 18 -13.14 5.53 -3.23
C ASP A 18 -12.57 5.20 -4.61
N PHE A 19 -12.28 3.92 -4.86
CA PHE A 19 -11.65 3.47 -6.12
C PHE A 19 -12.68 2.93 -7.12
N GLY A 20 -13.97 3.13 -6.86
CA GLY A 20 -15.06 2.66 -7.69
C GLY A 20 -15.68 1.34 -7.22
N PRO A 21 -16.76 0.90 -7.88
CA PRO A 21 -17.53 -0.28 -7.49
C PRO A 21 -16.65 -1.54 -7.48
N GLY A 22 -16.71 -2.30 -6.37
CA GLY A 22 -15.93 -3.53 -6.17
C GLY A 22 -14.53 -3.34 -5.57
N LYS A 23 -14.09 -2.10 -5.29
CA LYS A 23 -12.82 -1.81 -4.63
C LYS A 23 -13.01 -1.28 -3.20
N ALA A 24 -11.99 -1.48 -2.37
CA ALA A 24 -12.04 -1.09 -0.96
C ALA A 24 -12.15 0.44 -0.80
N LYS A 25 -13.09 0.87 0.02
CA LYS A 25 -13.17 2.25 0.52
C LYS A 25 -12.32 2.35 1.76
N TYR A 26 -11.34 3.24 1.80
CA TYR A 26 -10.52 3.43 3.00
C TYR A 26 -10.58 4.86 3.50
N LYS A 27 -10.57 5.00 4.83
CA LYS A 27 -10.39 6.29 5.49
C LYS A 27 -8.93 6.46 5.84
N TYR A 28 -8.41 7.66 5.63
CA TYR A 28 -7.04 8.03 5.97
C TYR A 28 -7.00 9.43 6.58
N ALA A 29 -5.99 9.68 7.41
CA ALA A 29 -5.69 11.04 7.85
C ALA A 29 -4.76 11.67 6.81
N SER A 30 -5.21 12.74 6.15
CA SER A 30 -4.34 13.45 5.21
C SER A 30 -3.33 14.32 5.95
N LEU A 31 -2.27 14.74 5.25
CA LEU A 31 -1.27 15.63 5.83
C LEU A 31 -1.91 16.91 6.40
N ASP A 32 -2.91 17.47 5.70
CA ASP A 32 -3.64 18.66 6.15
C ASP A 32 -4.42 18.36 7.44
N ASP A 33 -5.17 17.25 7.48
CA ASP A 33 -5.96 16.86 8.66
C ASP A 33 -5.06 16.62 9.88
N ILE A 34 -3.90 16.00 9.67
CA ILE A 34 -2.89 15.79 10.72
C ILE A 34 -2.38 17.15 11.18
N SER A 35 -1.94 17.99 10.25
CA SER A 35 -1.35 19.30 10.53
C SER A 35 -2.31 20.19 11.34
N GLU A 36 -3.59 20.23 10.98
CA GLU A 36 -4.62 20.98 11.71
C GLU A 36 -4.83 20.45 13.13
N GLN A 37 -4.92 19.12 13.29
CA GLN A 37 -5.14 18.48 14.59
C GLN A 37 -3.95 18.66 15.54
N ILE A 38 -2.71 18.68 15.03
CA ILE A 38 -1.51 18.81 15.87
C ILE A 38 -1.09 20.26 16.14
N LYS A 39 -1.51 21.21 15.30
CA LYS A 39 -1.14 22.63 15.40
C LYS A 39 -1.26 23.24 16.81
N PRO A 40 -2.37 23.08 17.55
CA PRO A 40 -2.48 23.64 18.91
C PRO A 40 -1.44 23.05 19.87
N PHE A 41 -1.12 21.76 19.74
CA PHE A 41 -0.13 21.08 20.57
C PHE A 41 1.29 21.50 20.20
N LEU A 42 1.60 21.65 18.90
CA LEU A 42 2.88 22.19 18.46
C LEU A 42 3.14 23.56 19.09
N GLN A 43 2.14 24.45 19.07
CA GLN A 43 2.24 25.76 19.70
C GLN A 43 2.41 25.65 21.23
N GLN A 44 1.60 24.83 21.90
CA GLN A 44 1.67 24.62 23.34
C GLN A 44 3.05 24.15 23.80
N PHE A 45 3.66 23.23 23.07
CA PHE A 45 4.96 22.63 23.41
C PHE A 45 6.14 23.33 22.74
N GLY A 46 5.93 24.44 22.01
CA GLY A 46 7.01 25.20 21.37
C GLY A 46 7.75 24.40 20.30
N LEU A 47 7.02 23.58 19.54
CA LEU A 47 7.52 22.78 18.42
C LEU A 47 7.10 23.43 17.09
N SER A 48 7.98 23.32 16.09
CA SER A 48 7.69 23.62 14.69
C SER A 48 8.26 22.52 13.81
N TYR A 49 7.78 22.42 12.57
CA TYR A 49 8.35 21.48 11.60
C TYR A 49 8.52 22.14 10.24
N ARG A 50 9.47 21.64 9.47
CA ARG A 50 9.62 21.93 8.05
C ARG A 50 9.94 20.65 7.28
N PHE A 51 9.75 20.71 5.97
CA PHE A 51 10.16 19.63 5.08
C PHE A 51 11.30 20.10 4.19
N GLU A 52 12.29 19.24 4.02
CA GLU A 52 13.29 19.34 2.97
C GLU A 52 13.07 18.18 2.02
N GLN A 53 13.27 18.41 0.73
CA GLN A 53 13.08 17.40 -0.29
C GLN A 53 14.15 17.49 -1.37
N GLU A 54 14.58 16.33 -1.83
CA GLU A 54 15.58 16.17 -2.88
C GLU A 54 15.11 15.12 -3.87
N MET A 55 15.49 15.28 -5.13
CA MET A 55 15.23 14.29 -6.17
C MET A 55 16.50 14.04 -6.97
N GLU A 56 17.11 12.88 -6.76
CA GLU A 56 18.35 12.46 -7.40
C GLU A 56 18.18 11.05 -7.97
N GLY A 57 18.64 10.82 -9.21
CA GLY A 57 18.59 9.49 -9.82
C GLY A 57 17.17 8.88 -9.96
N GLY A 58 16.12 9.71 -9.98
CA GLY A 58 14.73 9.24 -9.99
C GLY A 58 14.20 8.78 -8.63
N VAL A 59 14.95 8.99 -7.56
CA VAL A 59 14.55 8.76 -6.18
C VAL A 59 14.18 10.11 -5.55
N ILE A 60 13.06 10.14 -4.85
CA ILE A 60 12.59 11.28 -4.06
C ILE A 60 12.90 10.99 -2.61
N THR A 61 13.64 11.88 -1.96
CA THR A 61 13.92 11.85 -0.53
C THR A 61 13.22 13.01 0.14
N VAL A 62 12.53 12.76 1.25
CA VAL A 62 11.88 13.79 2.07
C VAL A 62 12.37 13.66 3.50
N LYS A 63 12.79 14.78 4.08
CA LYS A 63 13.13 14.93 5.49
C LYS A 63 12.08 15.79 6.18
N CYS A 64 11.50 15.30 7.26
CA CYS A 64 10.77 16.13 8.22
C CYS A 64 11.74 16.52 9.34
N ILE A 65 11.91 17.83 9.55
CA ILE A 65 12.74 18.37 10.62
C ILE A 65 11.83 19.06 11.62
N VAL A 66 11.73 18.49 12.82
CA VAL A 66 10.99 19.05 13.95
C VAL A 66 11.97 19.82 14.82
N SER A 67 11.68 21.09 15.09
CA SER A 67 12.51 21.96 15.92
C SER A 67 11.76 22.36 17.19
N HIS A 68 12.44 22.34 18.33
CA HIS A 68 11.95 22.90 19.57
C HIS A 68 12.50 24.31 19.77
N LYS A 69 11.73 25.19 20.43
CA LYS A 69 12.13 26.57 20.73
C LYS A 69 13.43 26.70 21.52
N SER A 70 13.88 25.64 22.20
CA SER A 70 15.17 25.60 22.90
C SER A 70 16.37 25.23 22.01
N GLY A 71 16.16 25.07 20.70
CA GLY A 71 17.22 24.78 19.72
C GLY A 71 17.43 23.29 19.39
N HIS A 72 16.76 22.37 20.08
CA HIS A 72 16.83 20.94 19.75
C HIS A 72 16.10 20.63 18.45
N GLN A 73 16.63 19.68 17.67
CA GLN A 73 16.01 19.22 16.42
C GLN A 73 15.95 17.69 16.36
N GLU A 74 14.86 17.18 15.81
CA GLU A 74 14.67 15.78 15.45
C GLU A 74 14.40 15.68 13.96
N ILE A 75 14.94 14.65 13.32
CA ILE A 75 14.84 14.46 11.87
C ILE A 75 14.31 13.07 11.60
N CYS A 76 13.29 12.98 10.74
CA CYS A 76 12.82 11.73 10.16
C CYS A 76 12.92 11.82 8.65
N GLU A 77 13.55 10.83 8.02
CA GLU A 77 13.78 10.78 6.58
C GLU A 77 13.15 9.53 5.98
N MET A 78 12.56 9.68 4.79
CA MET A 78 12.11 8.57 3.97
C MET A 78 12.37 8.84 2.49
N MET A 79 12.54 7.77 1.72
CA MET A 79 12.76 7.83 0.28
C MET A 79 11.79 6.92 -0.47
N SER A 80 11.45 7.30 -1.70
CA SER A 80 10.64 6.49 -2.62
C SER A 80 10.87 6.92 -4.06
N THR A 81 10.45 6.11 -5.01
CA THR A 81 10.34 6.50 -6.42
C THR A 81 9.01 7.23 -6.68
N PRO A 82 8.85 7.97 -7.80
CA PRO A 82 7.57 8.53 -8.19
C PRO A 82 6.46 7.47 -8.25
N ASP A 83 5.26 7.83 -7.81
CA ASP A 83 4.11 6.91 -7.78
C ASP A 83 3.51 6.74 -9.18
N GLN A 84 3.86 5.65 -9.86
CA GLN A 84 3.44 5.34 -11.23
C GLN A 84 1.99 4.83 -11.36
N SER A 85 1.23 4.80 -10.27
CA SER A 85 -0.15 4.31 -10.29
C SER A 85 -1.12 5.26 -11.00
N GLY A 86 -2.23 4.72 -11.50
CA GLY A 86 -3.41 5.52 -11.89
C GLY A 86 -3.27 6.37 -13.16
N GLY A 87 -2.31 6.07 -14.05
CA GLY A 87 -2.16 6.79 -15.32
C GLY A 87 -1.71 8.25 -15.17
N LYS A 88 -1.05 8.56 -14.05
CA LYS A 88 -0.54 9.90 -13.72
C LYS A 88 0.58 10.31 -14.66
N ASN A 89 0.67 11.61 -14.97
CA ASN A 89 1.86 12.17 -15.62
C ASN A 89 3.03 12.27 -14.63
N ASN A 90 4.27 12.41 -15.12
CA ASN A 90 5.48 12.40 -14.28
C ASN A 90 5.42 13.38 -13.08
N ILE A 91 4.86 14.57 -13.29
CA ILE A 91 4.74 15.59 -12.22
C ILE A 91 3.77 15.11 -11.14
N GLN A 92 2.63 14.55 -11.54
CA GLN A 92 1.64 13.99 -10.63
C GLN A 92 2.19 12.80 -9.84
N GLN A 93 2.94 11.91 -10.50
CA GLN A 93 3.60 10.76 -9.86
C GLN A 93 4.52 11.22 -8.73
N SER A 94 5.38 12.20 -9.01
CA SER A 94 6.28 12.78 -7.99
C SER A 94 5.50 13.50 -6.89
N ALA A 95 4.48 14.28 -7.24
CA ALA A 95 3.67 15.02 -6.26
C ALA A 95 2.93 14.08 -5.28
N SER A 96 2.39 12.96 -5.76
CA SER A 96 1.77 11.98 -4.87
C SER A 96 2.78 11.30 -3.96
N ALA A 97 3.96 10.93 -4.47
CA ALA A 97 5.03 10.35 -3.65
C ALA A 97 5.50 11.33 -2.56
N ILE A 98 5.76 12.59 -2.91
CA ILE A 98 6.17 13.64 -1.95
C ILE A 98 5.13 13.83 -0.86
N THR A 99 3.85 13.90 -1.22
CA THR A 99 2.76 14.08 -0.25
C THR A 99 2.69 12.91 0.73
N TYR A 100 2.88 11.69 0.23
CA TYR A 100 2.92 10.49 1.06
C TYR A 100 4.13 10.53 2.01
N LEU A 101 5.33 10.75 1.50
CA LEU A 101 6.56 10.81 2.31
C LEU A 101 6.49 11.90 3.39
N ARG A 102 5.98 13.10 3.08
CA ARG A 102 5.77 14.17 4.07
C ARG A 102 4.87 13.74 5.22
N ARG A 103 3.81 12.98 4.93
CA ARG A 103 2.90 12.47 5.95
C ARG A 103 3.63 11.53 6.91
N TYR A 104 4.30 10.50 6.39
CA TYR A 104 4.94 9.49 7.24
C TYR A 104 6.17 10.00 7.96
N THR A 105 6.94 10.88 7.35
CA THR A 105 8.08 11.52 8.02
C THR A 105 7.61 12.46 9.14
N LEU A 106 6.49 13.17 8.97
CA LEU A 106 5.90 13.98 10.04
C LEU A 106 5.39 13.12 11.19
N THR A 107 4.61 12.08 10.91
CA THR A 107 4.09 11.20 11.94
C THR A 107 5.21 10.44 12.64
N GLY A 108 6.23 9.99 11.90
CA GLY A 108 7.43 9.36 12.43
C GLY A 108 8.24 10.30 13.34
N ALA A 109 8.52 11.52 12.89
CA ALA A 109 9.26 12.51 13.69
C ALA A 109 8.54 12.90 14.99
N LEU A 110 7.20 12.93 14.97
CA LEU A 110 6.40 13.30 16.13
C LEU A 110 5.97 12.09 16.98
N GLY A 111 6.22 10.87 16.53
CA GLY A 111 5.75 9.63 17.17
C GLY A 111 4.22 9.53 17.22
N ILE A 112 3.56 9.96 16.15
CA ILE A 112 2.10 9.91 16.00
C ILE A 112 1.74 8.57 15.39
N ALA A 113 1.11 7.70 16.18
CA ALA A 113 0.42 6.55 15.63
C ALA A 113 -0.85 7.04 14.94
N THR A 114 -0.94 6.80 13.62
CA THR A 114 -2.20 6.91 12.91
C THR A 114 -2.79 5.52 12.83
N ALA A 115 -4.11 5.38 12.95
CA ALA A 115 -4.76 4.07 12.77
C ALA A 115 -4.64 3.52 11.32
N ASP A 116 -3.78 4.10 10.46
CA ASP A 116 -3.38 3.56 9.16
C ASP A 116 -2.45 2.35 9.31
N GLU A 117 -1.76 2.19 10.46
CA GLU A 117 -0.85 1.07 10.75
C GLU A 117 -1.52 -0.32 10.70
N ASP A 118 -2.85 -0.40 10.82
CA ASP A 118 -3.60 -1.67 10.73
C ASP A 118 -3.90 -2.10 9.26
N ILE A 119 -3.46 -1.33 8.26
CA ILE A 119 -3.74 -1.59 6.84
C ILE A 119 -2.49 -1.52 5.95
N ASP A 120 -1.38 -0.93 6.41
CA ASP A 120 -0.11 -0.87 5.66
C ASP A 120 0.64 -2.23 5.55
N GLY A 121 0.08 -3.31 6.14
CA GLY A 121 0.39 -4.69 5.76
C GLY A 121 -0.03 -5.07 4.32
N ARG A 122 -0.51 -4.11 3.52
CA ARG A 122 -0.77 -4.23 2.08
C ARG A 122 0.04 -3.23 1.26
N LEU A 123 1.30 -3.02 1.61
CA LEU A 123 2.30 -2.89 0.55
C LEU A 123 2.06 -4.07 -0.41
N GLU A 124 1.46 -3.79 -1.56
CA GLU A 124 1.40 -4.75 -2.66
C GLU A 124 2.83 -5.19 -2.89
N ASN A 125 3.08 -6.45 -2.52
CA ASN A 125 4.41 -7.04 -2.41
C ASN A 125 5.29 -6.61 -3.57
N THR A 126 6.35 -5.90 -3.21
CA THR A 126 7.60 -5.88 -3.95
C THR A 126 7.87 -7.27 -4.51
N ALA A 127 8.01 -7.34 -5.84
CA ALA A 127 8.40 -8.54 -6.54
C ALA A 127 9.62 -9.18 -5.87
N SER A 128 9.42 -10.35 -5.26
CA SER A 128 10.28 -11.54 -5.31
C SER A 128 9.94 -12.50 -4.16
N LEU A 129 8.91 -13.31 -4.36
CA LEU A 129 8.97 -14.74 -4.04
C LEU A 129 8.31 -15.45 -5.21
N ASN A 130 8.95 -16.49 -5.75
CA ASN A 130 8.54 -17.21 -6.96
C ASN A 130 7.19 -17.93 -6.77
N GLY A 131 6.09 -17.19 -6.65
CA GLY A 131 4.79 -17.73 -6.31
C GLY A 131 3.64 -16.83 -6.73
N ILE A 132 2.45 -17.42 -6.78
CA ILE A 132 1.19 -16.75 -7.10
C ILE A 132 0.84 -15.66 -6.07
N SER A 133 0.41 -14.50 -6.54
CA SER A 133 -0.06 -13.39 -5.72
C SER A 133 -1.41 -13.72 -5.09
N ALA A 134 -1.64 -13.21 -3.87
CA ALA A 134 -2.90 -13.43 -3.15
C ALA A 134 -4.13 -12.94 -3.92
N LYS A 135 -3.96 -11.94 -4.80
CA LYS A 135 -5.02 -11.43 -5.67
C LYS A 135 -5.37 -12.41 -6.78
N THR A 136 -4.38 -13.01 -7.43
CA THR A 136 -4.57 -14.00 -8.49
C THR A 136 -5.14 -15.29 -7.92
N MET A 137 -4.65 -15.74 -6.75
CA MET A 137 -5.20 -16.89 -6.03
C MET A 137 -6.71 -16.73 -5.74
N LYS A 138 -7.13 -15.60 -5.18
CA LYS A 138 -8.55 -15.34 -4.90
C LYS A 138 -9.44 -15.32 -6.15
N ARG A 139 -8.92 -14.84 -7.28
CA ARG A 139 -9.67 -14.83 -8.55
C ARG A 139 -9.89 -16.26 -9.05
N ILE A 140 -8.84 -17.08 -9.05
CA ILE A 140 -8.92 -18.49 -9.43
C ILE A 140 -9.85 -19.27 -8.49
N ASP A 141 -9.75 -19.07 -7.17
CA ASP A 141 -10.65 -19.69 -6.19
C ASP A 141 -12.11 -19.41 -6.51
N SER A 142 -12.44 -18.15 -6.79
CA SER A 142 -13.81 -17.72 -7.10
C SER A 142 -14.35 -18.42 -8.35
N MET A 143 -13.52 -18.58 -9.38
CA MET A 143 -13.89 -19.24 -10.63
C MET A 143 -14.04 -20.75 -10.46
N LEU A 144 -13.19 -21.39 -9.66
CA LEU A 144 -13.31 -22.80 -9.34
C LEU A 144 -14.62 -23.08 -8.59
N ILE A 145 -14.96 -22.25 -7.61
CA ILE A 145 -16.23 -22.35 -6.88
C ILE A 145 -17.42 -22.20 -7.84
N GLU A 146 -17.40 -21.18 -8.71
CA GLU A 146 -18.46 -20.95 -9.70
C GLU A 146 -18.67 -22.15 -10.63
N MET A 147 -17.58 -22.86 -10.96
CA MET A 147 -17.59 -24.04 -11.82
C MET A 147 -17.83 -25.36 -11.07
N ASN A 148 -18.02 -25.32 -9.75
CA ASN A 148 -18.05 -26.48 -8.86
C ASN A 148 -16.82 -27.40 -9.05
N LYS A 149 -15.64 -26.79 -9.05
CA LYS A 149 -14.32 -27.42 -9.23
C LYS A 149 -13.42 -27.14 -8.05
N THR A 150 -12.36 -27.92 -7.92
CA THR A 150 -11.36 -27.77 -6.84
C THR A 150 -9.95 -27.64 -7.41
N TRP A 151 -9.02 -27.17 -6.58
CA TRP A 151 -7.61 -27.15 -6.95
C TRP A 151 -7.07 -28.57 -7.15
N ASP A 152 -7.32 -29.45 -6.19
CA ASP A 152 -6.72 -30.78 -6.15
C ASP A 152 -7.24 -31.71 -7.26
N ASP A 153 -8.55 -31.68 -7.53
CA ASP A 153 -9.15 -32.62 -8.48
C ASP A 153 -9.13 -32.11 -9.92
N ASP A 154 -9.17 -30.79 -10.13
CA ASP A 154 -9.31 -30.20 -11.46
C ASP A 154 -8.09 -29.40 -11.91
N LEU A 155 -7.67 -28.40 -11.13
CA LEU A 155 -6.77 -27.37 -11.63
C LEU A 155 -5.29 -27.74 -11.52
N LEU A 156 -4.83 -28.30 -10.40
CA LEU A 156 -3.44 -28.73 -10.20
C LEU A 156 -3.04 -29.85 -11.18
N PRO A 157 -3.88 -30.88 -11.44
CA PRO A 157 -3.58 -31.87 -12.46
C PRO A 157 -3.50 -31.27 -13.88
N LEU A 158 -4.34 -30.28 -14.18
CA LEU A 158 -4.29 -29.57 -15.46
C LEU A 158 -3.03 -28.72 -15.60
N CYS A 159 -2.66 -27.97 -14.56
CA CYS A 159 -1.44 -27.19 -14.50
C CYS A 159 -0.20 -28.07 -14.67
N SER A 160 -0.16 -29.23 -14.00
CA SER A 160 0.94 -30.19 -14.14
C SER A 160 1.12 -30.65 -15.59
N LYS A 161 0.02 -30.93 -16.30
CA LYS A 161 0.03 -31.31 -17.72
C LYS A 161 0.48 -30.16 -18.64
N ILE A 162 -0.01 -28.95 -18.40
CA ILE A 162 0.29 -27.77 -19.24
C ILE A 162 1.76 -27.36 -19.09
N PHE A 163 2.26 -27.32 -17.85
CA PHE A 163 3.61 -26.85 -17.55
C PHE A 163 4.68 -27.96 -17.57
N LYS A 164 4.26 -29.22 -17.81
CA LYS A 164 5.14 -30.40 -17.93
C LYS A 164 6.05 -30.58 -16.70
N ARG A 165 5.52 -30.28 -15.52
CA ARG A 165 6.19 -30.42 -14.22
C ARG A 165 5.15 -30.82 -13.18
N ASP A 166 5.61 -31.41 -12.08
CA ASP A 166 4.70 -31.74 -10.98
C ASP A 166 4.28 -30.46 -10.25
N VAL A 167 2.97 -30.20 -10.21
CA VAL A 167 2.35 -29.06 -9.51
C VAL A 167 1.38 -29.66 -8.51
N THR A 168 1.82 -29.74 -7.25
CA THR A 168 1.07 -30.40 -6.16
C THR A 168 0.41 -29.39 -5.22
N SER A 169 0.77 -28.12 -5.36
CA SER A 169 0.26 -27.03 -4.55
C SER A 169 0.03 -25.79 -5.41
N PRO A 170 -0.99 -24.96 -5.13
CA PRO A 170 -1.16 -23.67 -5.79
C PRO A 170 0.05 -22.74 -5.64
N TYR A 171 0.82 -22.91 -4.56
CA TYR A 171 2.05 -22.15 -4.30
C TYR A 171 3.22 -22.58 -5.19
N ASP A 172 3.13 -23.73 -5.87
CA ASP A 172 4.13 -24.18 -6.83
C ASP A 172 4.05 -23.38 -8.14
N LEU A 173 2.98 -22.60 -8.35
CA LEU A 173 2.77 -21.79 -9.56
C LEU A 173 3.42 -20.41 -9.43
N SER A 174 4.15 -20.01 -10.48
CA SER A 174 4.54 -18.60 -10.65
C SER A 174 3.34 -17.73 -11.01
N GLU A 175 3.46 -16.43 -10.80
CA GLU A 175 2.41 -15.46 -11.19
C GLU A 175 2.06 -15.56 -12.69
N SER A 176 3.04 -15.84 -13.55
CA SER A 176 2.81 -15.99 -14.99
C SER A 176 2.02 -17.25 -15.34
N GLU A 177 2.24 -18.35 -14.63
CA GLU A 177 1.53 -19.62 -14.83
C GLU A 177 0.11 -19.54 -14.26
N ALA A 178 -0.05 -18.89 -13.11
CA ALA A 178 -1.35 -18.61 -12.51
C ALA A 178 -2.24 -17.75 -13.41
N ASN A 179 -1.70 -16.68 -14.01
CA ASN A 179 -2.46 -15.86 -14.95
C ASN A 179 -2.88 -16.65 -16.22
N LYS A 180 -2.04 -17.59 -16.70
CA LYS A 180 -2.42 -18.48 -17.81
C LYS A 180 -3.55 -19.45 -17.43
N ALA A 181 -3.52 -19.98 -16.21
CA ALA A 181 -4.57 -20.84 -15.68
C ALA A 181 -5.89 -20.07 -15.51
N GLU A 182 -5.83 -18.83 -15.00
CA GLU A 182 -6.97 -17.91 -14.90
C GLU A 182 -7.58 -17.62 -16.28
N ASP A 183 -6.75 -17.29 -17.28
CA ASP A 183 -7.22 -17.05 -18.64
C ASP A 183 -7.93 -18.26 -19.24
N PHE A 184 -7.43 -19.48 -18.98
CA PHE A 184 -8.06 -20.72 -19.43
C PHE A 184 -9.43 -20.94 -18.76
N LEU A 185 -9.51 -20.75 -17.44
CA LEU A 185 -10.77 -20.85 -16.71
C LEU A 185 -11.77 -19.79 -17.20
N SER A 186 -11.32 -18.57 -17.49
CA SER A 186 -12.20 -17.47 -17.91
C SER A 186 -12.88 -17.76 -19.25
N LYS A 187 -12.17 -18.41 -20.17
CA LYS A 187 -12.72 -18.88 -21.44
C LYS A 187 -13.73 -20.00 -21.24
N LYS A 188 -13.51 -20.87 -20.25
CA LYS A 188 -14.40 -22.00 -19.94
C LYS A 188 -15.67 -21.57 -19.21
N VAL A 189 -15.59 -20.61 -18.30
CA VAL A 189 -16.75 -19.96 -17.67
C VAL A 189 -17.63 -19.31 -18.74
N LYS A 190 -17.04 -18.55 -19.67
CA LYS A 190 -17.77 -17.92 -20.79
C LYS A 190 -18.43 -18.94 -21.72
N SER A 191 -17.87 -20.15 -21.85
CA SER A 191 -18.43 -21.21 -22.68
C SER A 191 -19.53 -22.03 -21.99
N ASN A 192 -19.59 -22.04 -20.65
CA ASN A 192 -20.61 -22.75 -19.87
C ASN A 192 -21.86 -21.89 -19.57
N GLY A 193 -21.78 -20.57 -19.83
CA GLY A 193 -22.89 -19.63 -19.66
C GLY A 193 -23.75 -19.39 -20.92
N GLN A 194 -23.68 -20.30 -21.91
CA GLN A 194 -24.51 -20.32 -23.12
C GLN A 194 -25.36 -21.59 -23.16
#